data_AF-A0A2N2G3H3-F1
#
_entry.id   AF-A0A2N2G3H3-F1
#
_cell.length_a   1.000
_cell.length_b   1.000
_cell.length_c   1.000
_cell.angle_alpha   90.00
_cell.angle_beta   90.00
_cell.angle_gamma   90.00
#
_symmetry.space_group_name_H-M   'P 1'
#
loop_
_entity.id
_entity.type
_entity.pdbx_description
1 polymer ?
#
loop_
_entity_poly.entity_id
_entity_poly.type
_entity_poly.pdbx_seq_one_letter_code
_entity_poly.pdbx_strand_id
1 'polypeptide(L)'
;MLDVTQIQEILPHRYPFLLVDRITQMEKGKSIEGFKNISISEPAFMGHFPGHPIYPGVLILEGMAQAGGVLALKSNDLSNDELKNKVIYFM
;
A
#
# COMPACT_ATOMS: atom_id res chain seq x y z
N MET A 1 6.91 0.61 -13.52
CA MET A 1 5.86 -0.08 -12.75
C MET A 1 6.53 -0.82 -11.60
N LEU A 2 5.89 -0.88 -10.43
CA LEU A 2 6.53 -1.38 -9.20
C LEU A 2 5.90 -2.70 -8.76
N ASP A 3 6.74 -3.71 -8.54
CA ASP A 3 6.32 -4.96 -7.88
C ASP A 3 6.38 -4.85 -6.34
N VAL A 4 5.93 -5.90 -5.66
CA VAL A 4 5.83 -5.92 -4.19
C VAL A 4 7.19 -5.79 -3.49
N THR A 5 8.29 -6.21 -4.11
CA THR A 5 9.63 -6.09 -3.53
C THR A 5 10.07 -4.64 -3.55
N GLN A 6 9.85 -3.96 -4.68
CA GLN A 6 10.15 -2.53 -4.84
C GLN A 6 9.23 -1.67 -3.97
N ILE A 7 7.97 -2.06 -3.78
CA ILE A 7 7.05 -1.38 -2.86
C ILE A 7 7.56 -1.48 -1.41
N GLN A 8 8.09 -2.64 -0.99
CA GLN A 8 8.64 -2.84 0.36
C GLN A 8 9.92 -2.04 0.63
N GLU A 9 10.69 -1.68 -0.40
CA GLU A 9 11.83 -0.77 -0.25
C GLU A 9 11.40 0.68 0.01
N ILE A 10 10.19 1.03 -0.44
CA ILE A 10 9.64 2.40 -0.34
C ILE A 10 8.80 2.55 0.93
N LEU A 11 7.92 1.59 1.20
CA LEU A 11 7.02 1.62 2.33
C LEU A 11 7.59 0.80 3.51
N PRO A 12 7.43 1.28 4.76
CA PRO A 12 7.80 0.52 5.94
C PRO A 12 6.83 -0.65 6.23
N HIS A 13 5.62 -0.61 5.65
CA HIS A 13 4.58 -1.61 5.87
C HIS A 13 5.02 -3.03 5.50
N ARG A 14 4.67 -3.99 6.34
CA ARG A 14 4.91 -5.44 6.13
C ARG A 14 3.64 -6.21 6.48
N TYR A 15 3.62 -7.50 6.15
CA TYR A 15 2.52 -8.38 6.55
C TYR A 15 2.28 -8.28 8.08
N PRO A 16 1.01 -8.22 8.54
CA PRO A 16 -0.24 -8.35 7.78
C PRO A 16 -0.82 -7.03 7.24
N PHE A 17 -0.07 -5.93 7.25
CA PHE A 17 -0.58 -4.58 6.96
C PHE A 17 0.07 -3.91 5.74
N LEU A 18 0.64 -4.68 4.83
CA LEU A 18 0.99 -4.21 3.47
C LEU A 18 -0.18 -4.53 2.53
N LEU A 19 -0.86 -3.49 2.05
CA LEU A 19 -2.15 -3.57 1.38
C LEU A 19 -2.11 -3.08 -0.09
N VAL A 20 -0.92 -3.10 -0.70
CA VAL A 20 -0.73 -2.84 -2.13
C VAL A 20 0.20 -3.89 -2.71
N ASP A 21 -0.25 -4.65 -3.71
CA ASP A 21 0.54 -5.73 -4.29
C ASP A 21 1.36 -5.28 -5.50
N ARG A 22 0.83 -4.32 -6.27
CA ARG A 22 1.47 -3.81 -7.48
C ARG A 22 1.01 -2.40 -7.84
N ILE A 23 1.94 -1.59 -8.34
CA ILE A 23 1.65 -0.31 -9.00
C ILE A 23 1.75 -0.49 -10.52
N THR A 24 0.64 -0.27 -11.21
CA THR A 24 0.50 -0.43 -12.67
C THR A 24 0.78 0.86 -13.42
N GLN A 25 0.44 2.03 -12.86
CA GLN A 25 0.71 3.34 -13.48
C GLN A 25 1.07 4.38 -12.42
N MET A 26 1.91 5.35 -12.78
CA MET A 26 2.27 6.46 -11.89
C MET A 26 2.72 7.67 -12.69
N GLU A 27 2.09 8.82 -12.42
CA GLU A 27 2.51 10.15 -12.89
C GLU A 27 2.96 10.96 -11.66
N LYS A 28 4.26 11.26 -11.57
CA LYS A 28 4.85 11.94 -10.41
C LYS A 28 4.10 13.23 -10.09
N GLY A 29 3.78 13.43 -8.80
CA GLY A 29 3.09 14.60 -8.30
C GLY A 29 1.61 14.72 -8.67
N LYS A 30 1.02 13.70 -9.32
CA LYS A 30 -0.35 13.81 -9.86
C LYS A 30 -1.23 12.60 -9.60
N SER A 31 -0.83 11.40 -10.02
CA SER A 31 -1.70 10.22 -9.92
C SER A 31 -0.92 8.90 -9.81
N ILE A 32 -1.55 7.92 -9.18
CA ILE A 32 -1.05 6.56 -9.08
C ILE A 32 -2.20 5.57 -9.28
N GLU A 33 -1.91 4.47 -9.95
CA GLU A 33 -2.82 3.35 -10.13
C GLU A 33 -2.12 2.06 -9.68
N GLY A 34 -2.81 1.26 -8.90
CA GLY A 34 -2.33 -0.01 -8.41
C GLY A 34 -3.49 -0.86 -7.90
N PHE A 35 -3.18 -2.07 -7.47
CA PHE A 35 -4.18 -2.98 -6.95
C PHE A 35 -3.66 -3.81 -5.78
N LYS A 36 -4.63 -4.35 -5.04
CA LYS A 36 -4.51 -5.38 -4.03
C LYS A 36 -5.38 -6.54 -4.49
N ASN A 37 -4.80 -7.72 -4.62
CA ASN A 37 -5.57 -8.93 -4.84
C ASN A 37 -6.25 -9.31 -3.52
N ILE A 38 -7.56 -9.60 -3.62
CA ILE A 38 -8.36 -9.99 -2.48
C ILE A 38 -8.53 -11.51 -2.49
N SER A 39 -8.16 -12.17 -1.40
CA SER A 39 -8.21 -13.64 -1.29
C SER A 39 -8.71 -14.09 0.08
N ILE A 40 -9.45 -15.19 0.12
CA ILE A 40 -9.93 -15.81 1.37
C ILE A 40 -8.80 -16.19 2.33
N SER A 41 -7.56 -16.29 1.84
CA SER A 41 -6.36 -16.53 2.65
C SER A 41 -5.94 -15.34 3.52
N GLU A 42 -6.53 -14.16 3.36
CA GLU A 42 -6.16 -12.98 4.14
C GLU A 42 -6.69 -13.03 5.59
N PRO A 43 -5.90 -12.55 6.57
CA PRO A 43 -6.26 -12.65 7.98
C PRO A 43 -7.53 -11.88 8.35
N ALA A 44 -7.90 -10.83 7.61
CA ALA A 44 -9.12 -10.05 7.83
C ALA A 44 -10.39 -10.92 7.76
N PHE A 45 -10.41 -11.92 6.88
CA PHE A 45 -11.59 -12.76 6.67
C PHE A 45 -11.82 -13.78 7.79
N MET A 46 -10.86 -14.00 8.71
CA MET A 46 -11.10 -14.81 9.90
C MET A 46 -12.16 -14.19 10.82
N GLY A 47 -12.27 -12.85 10.81
CA GLY A 47 -13.19 -12.10 11.68
C GLY A 47 -14.21 -11.24 10.95
N HIS A 48 -14.08 -11.02 9.64
CA HIS A 48 -14.93 -10.08 8.90
C HIS A 48 -15.54 -10.71 7.63
N PHE A 49 -16.59 -11.53 7.73
CA PHE A 49 -17.18 -12.10 8.95
C PHE A 49 -17.19 -13.64 8.85
N PRO A 50 -17.18 -14.37 9.97
CA PRO A 50 -17.30 -15.82 9.94
C PRO A 50 -18.51 -16.28 9.13
N GLY A 51 -18.29 -17.11 8.11
CA GLY A 51 -19.33 -17.59 7.19
C GLY A 51 -19.84 -16.57 6.16
N HIS A 52 -19.36 -15.32 6.20
CA HIS A 52 -19.74 -14.25 5.28
C HIS A 52 -18.57 -13.28 5.04
N PRO A 53 -17.54 -13.67 4.27
CA PRO A 53 -16.33 -12.87 4.08
C PRO A 53 -16.63 -11.59 3.30
N ILE A 54 -16.37 -10.44 3.94
CA ILE A 54 -16.50 -9.10 3.34
C ILE A 54 -15.16 -8.39 3.56
N TYR A 55 -14.57 -7.80 2.53
CA TYR A 55 -13.33 -7.06 2.75
C TYR A 55 -13.63 -5.77 3.54
N PRO A 56 -12.95 -5.50 4.67
CA PRO A 56 -13.26 -4.32 5.47
C PRO A 56 -13.02 -3.02 4.69
N GLY A 57 -14.01 -2.13 4.64
CA GLY A 57 -13.91 -0.87 3.88
C GLY A 57 -12.74 0.02 4.33
N VAL A 58 -12.40 -0.01 5.63
CA VAL A 58 -11.24 0.71 6.18
C VAL A 58 -9.90 0.22 5.63
N LEU A 59 -9.79 -1.06 5.25
CA LEU A 59 -8.57 -1.59 4.61
C LEU A 59 -8.45 -1.14 3.15
N ILE A 60 -9.57 -0.83 2.48
CA ILE A 60 -9.56 -0.19 1.16
C ILE A 60 -8.99 1.24 1.28
N LEU A 61 -9.45 2.00 2.27
CA LEU A 61 -8.92 3.35 2.55
C LEU A 61 -7.41 3.30 2.84
N GLU A 62 -6.98 2.36 3.68
CA GLU A 62 -5.56 2.16 3.99
C GLU A 62 -4.75 1.76 2.73
N GLY A 63 -5.26 0.86 1.89
CA GLY A 63 -4.60 0.52 0.63
C GLY A 63 -4.43 1.72 -0.31
N MET A 64 -5.45 2.58 -0.39
CA MET A 64 -5.35 3.85 -1.13
C MET A 64 -4.32 4.80 -0.50
N ALA A 65 -4.28 4.88 0.84
CA ALA A 65 -3.29 5.70 1.55
C ALA A 65 -1.87 5.21 1.27
N GLN A 66 -1.61 3.90 1.34
CA GLN A 66 -0.31 3.30 1.04
C GLN A 66 0.12 3.56 -0.42
N ALA A 67 -0.78 3.41 -1.39
CA ALA A 67 -0.50 3.78 -2.78
C ALA A 67 -0.15 5.29 -2.90
N GLY A 68 -0.91 6.16 -2.22
CA GLY A 68 -0.61 7.59 -2.13
C GLY A 68 0.77 7.88 -1.51
N GLY A 69 1.17 7.13 -0.47
CA GLY A 69 2.50 7.22 0.13
C GLY A 69 3.62 6.86 -0.85
N VAL A 70 3.44 5.81 -1.65
CA VAL A 70 4.37 5.46 -2.73
C VAL A 70 4.52 6.61 -3.72
N LEU A 71 3.39 7.20 -4.16
CA LEU A 71 3.39 8.35 -5.05
C LEU A 71 4.15 9.54 -4.44
N ALA A 72 3.83 9.91 -3.20
CA ALA A 72 4.44 11.03 -2.51
C ALA A 72 5.96 10.87 -2.38
N LEU A 73 6.44 9.70 -1.96
CA LEU A 73 7.87 9.44 -1.80
C LEU A 73 8.61 9.45 -3.14
N LYS A 74 8.05 8.83 -4.18
CA LYS A 74 8.66 8.81 -5.52
C LYS A 74 8.59 10.13 -6.27
N SER A 75 7.72 11.04 -5.85
CA SER A 75 7.59 12.38 -6.44
C SER A 75 8.51 13.41 -5.82
N ASN A 76 9.01 13.18 -4.60
CA ASN A 76 9.87 14.12 -3.88
C ASN A 76 11.37 13.99 -4.22
N ASP A 77 11.75 13.18 -5.21
CA ASP A 77 13.15 12.92 -5.65
C ASP A 77 14.15 12.73 -4.49
N LEU A 78 13.70 12.11 -3.41
CA LEU A 78 14.49 11.86 -2.21
C LEU A 78 15.55 10.79 -2.50
N SER A 79 16.73 10.97 -1.92
CA SER A 79 17.75 9.92 -1.90
C SER A 79 17.29 8.72 -1.06
N ASN A 80 17.89 7.55 -1.30
CA ASN A 80 17.53 6.33 -0.56
C ASN A 80 17.75 6.46 0.95
N ASP A 81 18.72 7.25 1.39
CA ASP A 81 18.98 7.47 2.81
C ASP A 81 17.96 8.43 3.45
N GLU A 82 17.45 9.41 2.69
CA GLU A 82 16.35 10.26 3.14
C GLU A 82 15.03 9.48 3.23
N LEU A 83 14.77 8.57 2.29
CA LEU A 83 13.58 7.71 2.30
C LEU A 83 13.52 6.83 3.56
N LYS A 84 14.65 6.22 3.95
CA LYS A 84 14.72 5.36 5.15
C LYS A 84 14.42 6.08 6.45
N ASN A 85 14.71 7.38 6.50
CA ASN A 85 14.55 8.20 7.70
C ASN A 85 13.22 8.97 7.74
N LYS A 86 12.45 8.99 6.64
CA LYS A 86 11.13 9.62 6.61
C LYS A 86 10.07 8.71 7.19
N VAL A 87 9.39 9.21 8.21
CA VAL A 87 8.15 8.61 8.73
C VAL A 87 6.97 9.28 8.05
N ILE A 88 6.08 8.48 7.47
CA ILE A 88 4.82 8.96 6.90
C ILE A 88 3.70 8.67 7.90
N TYR A 89 2.98 9.71 8.26
CA TYR A 89 1.74 9.60 9.02
C TYR A 89 0.58 9.83 8.06
N PHE A 90 -0.27 8.83 7.93
CA PHE A 90 -1.59 9.01 7.35
C PHE A 90 -2.52 9.43 8.50
N MET A 91 -3.10 10.63 8.39
CA MET A 91 -4.13 11.13 9.29
C MET A 91 -5.49 11.05 8.62
#